data_AF-A0A934N9P6-F1
#
_entry.id   AF-A0A934N9P6-F1
#
_cell.length_a   1.000
_cell.length_b   1.000
_cell.length_c   1.000
_cell.angle_alpha   90.00
_cell.angle_beta   90.00
_cell.angle_gamma   90.00
#
_symmetry.space_group_name_H-M   'P 1'
#
loop_
_entity.id
_entity.type
_entity.pdbx_description
1 polymer ?
#
loop_
_entity_poly.entity_id
_entity_poly.type
_entity_poly.pdbx_seq_one_letter_code
_entity_poly.pdbx_strand_id
1 'polypeptide(L)'
;MQGEYDRWVRPEIERGYEADLGVIRGALGAGDELLVLTEGQAYAWLRGFNQLRLAAGSLLGISDDGWEAAASNQLRARPEFGMLMALGWLQEELVAALES
;
A
#
# COMPACT_ATOMS: atom_id res chain seq x y z
N MET A 1 20.37 -13.13 14.98
CA MET A 1 19.03 -13.08 14.37
C MET A 1 18.83 -11.80 13.55
N GLN A 2 18.87 -10.59 14.13
CA GLN A 2 18.74 -9.32 13.36
C GLN A 2 19.80 -9.18 12.25
N GLY A 3 21.08 -9.44 12.55
CA GLY A 3 22.17 -9.31 11.57
C GLY A 3 22.16 -10.34 10.42
N GLU A 4 21.47 -11.47 10.56
CA GLU A 4 21.26 -12.43 9.46
C GLU A 4 20.05 -12.04 8.60
N TYR A 5 18.98 -11.56 9.24
CA TYR A 5 17.83 -10.97 8.56
C TYR A 5 18.22 -9.77 7.70
N ASP A 6 19.01 -8.84 8.25
CA ASP A 6 19.47 -7.64 7.54
C ASP A 6 20.40 -7.98 6.36
N ARG A 7 21.13 -9.10 6.45
CA ARG A 7 22.12 -9.48 5.43
C ARG A 7 21.50 -10.19 4.23
N TRP A 8 20.48 -11.03 4.46
CA TRP A 8 19.96 -11.92 3.42
C TRP A 8 18.52 -11.62 3.03
N VAL A 9 17.67 -11.27 4.00
CA VAL A 9 16.23 -11.16 3.79
C VAL A 9 15.83 -9.73 3.41
N ARG A 10 16.37 -8.73 4.12
CA ARG A 10 16.06 -7.31 3.87
C ARG A 10 16.30 -6.88 2.42
N PRO A 11 17.45 -7.20 1.78
CA PRO A 11 17.70 -6.80 0.39
C PRO A 11 16.77 -7.48 -0.63
N GLU A 12 16.27 -8.67 -0.34
CA GLU A 12 15.28 -9.33 -1.21
C GLU A 12 13.90 -8.67 -1.11
N ILE A 13 13.49 -8.30 0.11
CA ILE A 13 12.25 -7.56 0.34
C ILE A 13 12.29 -6.20 -0.34
N GLU A 14 13.39 -5.45 -0.16
CA GLU A 14 13.57 -4.13 -0.77
C GLU A 14 13.54 -4.20 -2.30
N ARG A 15 14.19 -5.20 -2.91
CA ARG A 15 14.11 -5.44 -4.36
C ARG A 15 12.68 -5.75 -4.82
N GLY A 16 11.92 -6.50 -4.04
CA GLY A 16 10.50 -6.74 -4.30
C GLY A 16 9.68 -5.45 -4.32
N TYR A 17 9.91 -4.57 -3.33
CA TYR A 17 9.23 -3.27 -3.27
C TYR A 17 9.60 -2.37 -4.44
N GLU A 18 10.88 -2.30 -4.81
CA GLU A 18 11.33 -1.54 -5.97
C GLU A 18 10.70 -2.05 -7.28
N ALA A 19 10.59 -3.38 -7.43
CA ALA A 19 9.94 -3.98 -8.59
C ALA A 19 8.44 -3.61 -8.68
N ASP A 20 7.71 -3.70 -7.57
CA ASP A 20 6.30 -3.33 -7.49
C ASP A 20 6.09 -1.84 -7.81
N LEU A 21 6.93 -0.96 -7.25
CA LEU A 21 6.92 0.47 -7.55
C LEU A 21 7.26 0.76 -9.01
N GLY A 22 8.14 -0.03 -9.62
CA GLY A 22 8.45 0.04 -11.05
C GLY A 22 7.22 -0.22 -11.91
N VAL A 23 6.45 -1.26 -11.58
CA VAL A 23 5.18 -1.57 -12.26
C VAL A 23 4.18 -0.42 -12.13
N ILE A 24 3.97 0.08 -10.91
CA ILE A 24 3.03 1.17 -10.64
C ILE A 24 3.43 2.45 -11.37
N ARG A 25 4.71 2.84 -11.30
CA ARG A 25 5.21 4.04 -11.99
C ARG A 25 5.13 3.91 -13.50
N GLY A 26 5.46 2.75 -14.04
CA GLY A 26 5.35 2.49 -15.48
C GLY A 26 3.90 2.62 -15.96
N ALA A 27 2.96 2.07 -15.19
CA ALA A 27 1.55 2.17 -15.46
C ALA A 27 1.01 3.61 -15.39
N LEU A 28 1.35 4.35 -14.33
CA LEU A 28 0.96 5.77 -14.19
C LEU A 28 1.62 6.67 -15.25
N GLY A 29 2.85 6.36 -15.65
CA GLY A 29 3.61 7.13 -16.64
C GLY A 29 3.13 6.93 -18.08
N ALA A 30 2.33 5.89 -18.36
CA ALA A 30 1.74 5.66 -19.68
C ALA A 30 0.72 6.74 -20.06
N GLY A 31 0.09 7.38 -19.05
CA GLY A 31 -0.85 8.48 -19.27
C GLY A 31 -2.23 8.06 -19.78
N ASP A 32 -2.54 6.76 -19.71
CA ASP A 32 -3.86 6.25 -20.10
C ASP A 32 -4.93 6.68 -19.09
N GLU A 33 -6.09 7.14 -19.58
CA GLU A 33 -7.26 7.46 -18.74
C GLU A 33 -7.84 6.21 -18.05
N LEU A 34 -7.64 5.04 -18.67
CA LEU A 34 -8.05 3.74 -18.16
C LEU A 34 -6.86 2.79 -18.15
N LEU A 35 -6.50 2.31 -16.96
CA LEU A 35 -5.41 1.37 -16.78
C LEU A 35 -5.95 -0.07 -16.70
N VAL A 36 -5.71 -0.86 -17.75
CA VAL A 36 -6.04 -2.30 -17.75
C VAL A 36 -4.86 -3.06 -17.16
N LEU A 37 -5.07 -3.67 -15.99
CA LEU A 37 -4.04 -4.43 -15.28
C LEU A 37 -4.11 -5.90 -15.65
N THR A 38 -2.95 -6.51 -15.90
CA THR A 38 -2.81 -7.96 -15.78
C THR A 38 -2.90 -8.38 -14.32
N GLU A 39 -3.23 -9.64 -14.04
CA GLU A 39 -3.28 -10.19 -12.68
C GLU A 39 -1.98 -9.93 -11.90
N GLY A 40 -0.81 -10.16 -12.52
CA GLY A 40 0.49 -9.89 -11.89
C GLY A 40 0.69 -8.41 -11.54
N GLN A 41 0.20 -7.49 -12.38
CA GLN A 41 0.25 -6.06 -12.08
C GLN A 41 -0.74 -5.68 -10.99
N ALA A 42 -1.95 -6.26 -10.97
CA ALA A 42 -2.91 -6.06 -9.88
C ALA A 42 -2.31 -6.47 -8.52
N TYR A 43 -1.60 -7.60 -8.44
CA TYR A 43 -0.87 -7.97 -7.22
C TYR A 43 0.24 -6.99 -6.84
N ALA A 44 0.96 -6.42 -7.81
CA ALA A 44 1.96 -5.39 -7.54
C ALA A 44 1.31 -4.11 -6.98
N TRP A 45 0.16 -3.71 -7.51
CA TRP A 45 -0.66 -2.60 -7.00
C TRP A 45 -1.17 -2.86 -5.58
N LEU A 46 -1.68 -4.05 -5.28
CA LEU A 46 -2.10 -4.43 -3.92
C LEU A 46 -0.95 -4.29 -2.91
N ARG A 47 0.24 -4.81 -3.25
CA ARG A 47 1.43 -4.68 -2.39
C ARG A 47 1.86 -3.22 -2.24
N GLY A 48 1.82 -2.44 -3.32
CA GLY A 48 2.12 -1.01 -3.29
C GLY A 48 1.17 -0.21 -2.40
N PHE A 49 -0.15 -0.43 -2.51
CA PHE A 49 -1.13 0.20 -1.63
C PHE A 49 -0.92 -0.18 -0.17
N ASN A 50 -0.60 -1.45 0.12
CA ASN A 50 -0.29 -1.86 1.48
C ASN A 50 0.92 -1.11 2.04
N GLN A 51 1.99 -0.91 1.25
CA GLN A 51 3.15 -0.13 1.68
C GLN A 51 2.79 1.34 1.98
N LEU A 52 1.99 1.96 1.11
CA LEU A 52 1.50 3.33 1.33
C LEU A 52 0.60 3.42 2.57
N ARG A 53 -0.24 2.39 2.81
CA ARG A 53 -1.11 2.29 3.98
C ARG A 53 -0.28 2.22 5.27
N LEU A 54 0.78 1.40 5.29
CA LEU A 54 1.70 1.30 6.43
C LEU A 54 2.42 2.64 6.69
N ALA A 55 2.89 3.31 5.65
CA ALA A 55 3.54 4.61 5.77
C ALA A 55 2.57 5.69 6.31
N ALA A 56 1.35 5.75 5.76
CA ALA A 56 0.30 6.67 6.23
C ALA A 56 -0.10 6.38 7.69
N GLY A 57 -0.26 5.11 8.05
CA GLY A 57 -0.52 4.67 9.43
C GLY A 57 0.59 5.10 10.39
N SER A 58 1.84 4.91 10.01
CA SER A 58 3.01 5.34 10.81
C SER A 58 3.04 6.86 11.03
N LEU A 59 2.76 7.67 10.01
CA LEU A 59 2.66 9.13 10.11
C LEU A 59 1.52 9.62 11.01
N LEU A 60 0.48 8.80 11.15
CA LEU A 60 -0.66 9.02 12.03
C LEU A 60 -0.44 8.48 13.45
N GLY A 61 0.69 7.79 13.70
CA GLY A 61 0.97 7.16 14.99
C GLY A 61 0.10 5.94 15.27
N ILE A 62 -0.40 5.28 14.22
CA ILE A 62 -1.21 4.06 14.33
C ILE A 62 -0.28 2.86 14.38
N SER A 63 -0.36 2.08 15.45
CA SER A 63 0.38 0.81 15.63
C SER A 63 -0.52 -0.40 15.85
N ASP A 64 -1.78 -0.17 16.20
CA ASP A 64 -2.67 -1.22 16.72
C ASP A 64 -3.83 -1.47 15.76
N ASP A 65 -4.27 -2.73 15.69
CA ASP A 65 -5.46 -3.12 14.94
C ASP A 65 -6.73 -2.52 15.56
N GLY A 66 -7.72 -2.22 14.73
CA GLY A 66 -9.00 -1.63 15.17
C GLY A 66 -8.92 -0.14 15.53
N TRP A 67 -7.81 0.53 15.20
CA TRP A 67 -7.60 1.97 15.40
C TRP A 67 -8.73 2.82 14.79
N GLU A 68 -9.41 2.34 13.75
CA GLU A 68 -10.51 3.03 13.07
C GLU A 68 -11.66 3.36 14.04
N ALA A 69 -11.97 2.43 14.95
CA ALA A 69 -13.03 2.58 15.95
C ALA A 69 -12.61 3.55 17.08
N ALA A 70 -11.31 3.61 17.39
CA ALA A 70 -10.73 4.47 18.41
C ALA A 70 -10.30 5.86 17.89
N ALA A 71 -10.39 6.10 16.58
CA ALA A 71 -9.90 7.32 15.95
C ALA A 71 -10.65 8.58 16.46
N SER A 72 -9.89 9.47 17.11
CA SER A 72 -10.39 10.75 17.61
C SER A 72 -10.78 11.71 16.48
N ASN A 73 -11.59 12.72 16.77
CA ASN A 73 -11.94 13.76 15.79
C ASN A 73 -10.72 14.53 15.28
N GLN A 74 -9.70 14.70 16.13
CA GLN A 74 -8.44 15.35 15.75
C GLN A 74 -7.66 14.51 14.74
N LEU A 75 -7.63 13.18 14.94
CA LEU A 75 -7.00 12.25 14.00
C LEU A 75 -7.74 12.22 12.67
N ARG A 76 -9.08 12.17 12.69
CA ARG A 76 -9.94 12.17 11.50
C ARG A 76 -9.80 13.44 10.65
N ALA A 77 -9.44 14.57 11.27
CA ALA A 77 -9.25 15.85 10.57
C ALA A 77 -7.92 15.94 9.82
N ARG A 78 -6.98 15.03 10.04
CA ARG A 78 -5.68 15.02 9.35
C ARG A 78 -5.82 14.56 7.90
N PRO A 79 -5.22 15.24 6.91
CA PRO A 79 -5.27 14.81 5.50
C PRO A 79 -4.81 13.37 5.27
N GLU A 80 -3.82 12.92 6.05
CA GLU A 80 -3.27 11.57 5.97
C GLU A 80 -4.31 10.50 6.35
N PHE A 81 -5.29 10.83 7.20
CA PHE A 81 -6.41 9.94 7.51
C PHE A 81 -7.27 9.69 6.27
N GLY A 82 -7.59 10.74 5.50
CA GLY A 82 -8.32 10.61 4.25
C GLY A 82 -7.58 9.75 3.23
N MET A 83 -6.27 9.95 3.11
CA MET A 83 -5.41 9.12 2.25
C MET A 83 -5.42 7.66 2.69
N LEU A 84 -5.29 7.41 4.00
CA LEU A 84 -5.32 6.06 4.57
C LEU A 84 -6.64 5.33 4.26
N MET A 85 -7.78 6.02 4.37
CA MET A 85 -9.09 5.46 4.04
C MET A 85 -9.24 5.19 2.54
N ALA A 86 -8.80 6.12 1.68
CA ALA A 86 -8.87 5.95 0.23
C ALA A 86 -8.02 4.77 -0.25
N LEU A 87 -6.82 4.60 0.30
CA LEU A 87 -5.94 3.47 0.00
C LEU A 87 -6.56 2.14 0.46
N GLY A 88 -7.22 2.12 1.63
CA GLY A 88 -7.95 0.94 2.10
C GLY A 88 -9.07 0.55 1.14
N TRP A 89 -9.90 1.51 0.75
CA TRP A 89 -10.98 1.27 -0.21
C TRP A 89 -10.46 0.77 -1.57
N LEU A 90 -9.44 1.41 -2.14
CA LEU A 90 -8.84 0.96 -3.41
C LEU A 90 -8.29 -0.47 -3.33
N GLN A 91 -7.72 -0.84 -2.18
CA GLN A 91 -7.22 -2.19 -1.96
C GLN A 91 -8.37 -3.22 -1.89
N GLU A 92 -9.47 -2.90 -1.21
CA GLU A 92 -10.67 -3.75 -1.15
C GLU A 92 -11.28 -3.98 -2.54
N GLU A 93 -11.46 -2.92 -3.33
CA GLU A 93 -12.00 -3.02 -4.69
C GLU A 93 -11.10 -3.86 -5.61
N LEU A 94 -9.78 -3.71 -5.47
CA LEU A 94 -8.83 -4.47 -6.29
C LEU A 94 -8.79 -5.95 -5.90
N VAL A 95 -8.95 -6.28 -4.61
CA VAL A 95 -9.12 -7.68 -4.17
C VAL A 95 -10.42 -8.25 -4.73
N ALA A 96 -11.53 -7.53 -4.60
CA ALA A 96 -12.82 -7.97 -5.12
C ALA A 96 -12.79 -8.26 -6.63
N ALA A 97 -12.06 -7.44 -7.39
CA ALA A 97 -11.87 -7.64 -8.83
C ALA A 97 -10.99 -8.86 -9.18
N LEU A 98 -10.10 -9.31 -8.29
CA LEU A 98 -9.29 -10.52 -8.48
C LEU A 98 -10.05 -11.80 -8.10
N GLU A 99 -11.06 -11.68 -7.25
CA GLU A 99 -11.88 -12.79 -6.78
C GLU A 99 -13.11 -13.06 -7.66
N SER A 100 -13.41 -12.17 -8.62
CA SER A 100 -14.55 -12.25 -9.56
C SER A 100 -14.24 -13.06 -10.82
#